data_AF-A0A2B4SRU2-F1
#
_entry.id   AF-A0A2B4SRU2-F1
#
_cell.length_a   1.000
_cell.length_b   1.000
_cell.length_c   1.000
_cell.angle_alpha   90.00
_cell.angle_beta   90.00
_cell.angle_gamma   90.00
#
_symmetry.space_group_name_H-M   'P 1'
#
loop_
_entity.id
_entity.type
_entity.pdbx_description
1 polymer ?
#
loop_
_entity_poly.entity_id
_entity_poly.type
_entity_poly.pdbx_seq_one_letter_code
_entity_poly.pdbx_strand_id
1 'polypeptide(L)'
;MEGRKEKVVINVANGQKVDLMSATRDWIREVEPPLSHEENIAFNRVSESIRLDGERFEVALTWKHERPELQRNRQIAVKRLRTVEKKFLEDEKLAQAHQAVVENYLRKG
;
A
#
# COMPACT_ATOMS: atom_id res chain seq x y z
N MET A 1 -5.74 -37.80 -10.53
CA MET A 1 -6.64 -38.61 -9.68
C MET A 1 -7.67 -37.67 -9.11
N GLU A 2 -8.88 -37.66 -9.69
CA GLU A 2 -9.96 -36.75 -9.31
C GLU A 2 -10.54 -37.21 -7.95
N GLY A 3 -10.28 -36.45 -6.89
CA GLY A 3 -10.76 -36.76 -5.55
C GLY A 3 -12.29 -36.65 -5.48
N ARG A 4 -12.96 -37.76 -5.19
CA ARG A 4 -14.41 -37.80 -4.97
C ARG A 4 -14.74 -36.94 -3.74
N LYS A 5 -15.35 -35.77 -3.94
CA LYS A 5 -15.87 -34.96 -2.83
C LYS A 5 -17.17 -35.59 -2.34
N GLU A 6 -17.13 -36.27 -1.20
CA GLU A 6 -18.32 -36.75 -0.52
C GLU A 6 -19.14 -35.56 -0.03
N LYS A 7 -20.44 -35.54 -0.35
CA LYS A 7 -21.38 -34.52 0.12
C LYS A 7 -21.93 -34.93 1.49
N VAL A 8 -21.71 -34.11 2.50
CA VAL A 8 -22.28 -34.31 3.84
C VAL A 8 -23.60 -33.55 3.91
N VAL A 9 -24.71 -34.27 4.01
CA VAL A 9 -26.06 -33.69 4.05
C VAL A 9 -26.58 -33.71 5.48
N ILE A 10 -27.01 -32.56 6.00
CA ILE A 10 -27.64 -32.43 7.32
C ILE A 10 -29.16 -32.26 7.19
N ASN A 11 -29.91 -32.84 8.14
CA ASN A 11 -31.35 -32.63 8.25
C ASN A 11 -31.62 -31.43 9.16
N VAL A 12 -32.33 -30.44 8.65
CA VAL A 12 -32.81 -29.29 9.42
C VAL A 12 -34.17 -29.63 10.05
N ALA A 13 -34.50 -29.02 11.20
CA ALA A 13 -35.69 -29.33 12.00
C ALA A 13 -37.04 -29.20 11.26
N ASN A 14 -37.07 -28.49 10.13
CA ASN A 14 -38.22 -28.38 9.22
C ASN A 14 -38.29 -29.50 8.16
N GLY A 15 -37.46 -30.55 8.28
CA GLY A 15 -37.38 -31.68 7.35
C GLY A 15 -36.57 -31.39 6.07
N GLN A 16 -35.98 -30.21 5.95
CA GLN A 16 -35.19 -29.82 4.79
C GLN A 16 -33.78 -30.43 4.86
N LYS A 17 -33.34 -31.04 3.76
CA LYS A 17 -31.98 -31.59 3.61
C LYS A 17 -31.08 -30.55 2.96
N VAL A 18 -30.00 -30.18 3.63
CA VAL A 18 -29.07 -29.15 3.13
C VAL A 18 -27.67 -29.75 3.07
N ASP A 19 -26.97 -29.49 1.96
CA ASP A 19 -25.56 -29.86 1.81
C ASP A 19 -24.71 -28.93 2.69
N LEU A 20 -23.93 -29.51 3.59
CA LEU A 20 -23.12 -28.77 4.56
C LEU A 20 -22.09 -27.88 3.86
N MET A 21 -21.58 -28.32 2.71
CA MET A 21 -20.57 -27.58 1.94
C MET A 21 -21.16 -26.42 1.15
N SER A 22 -22.45 -26.46 0.79
CA SER A 22 -23.13 -25.29 0.21
C SER A 22 -23.55 -24.31 1.30
N ALA A 23 -24.06 -24.81 2.43
CA ALA A 23 -24.47 -23.97 3.56
C ALA A 23 -23.27 -23.19 4.13
N THR A 24 -22.12 -23.85 4.33
CA THR A 24 -20.89 -23.16 4.78
C THR A 24 -20.38 -22.14 3.76
N ARG A 25 -20.54 -22.39 2.47
CA ARG A 25 -20.16 -21.45 1.40
C ARG A 25 -21.04 -20.21 1.37
N ASP A 26 -22.32 -20.35 1.72
CA ASP A 26 -23.25 -19.23 1.87
C ASP A 26 -23.02 -18.47 3.19
N TRP A 27 -22.69 -19.15 4.30
CA TRP A 27 -22.33 -18.52 5.58
C TRP A 27 -21.02 -17.71 5.53
N ILE A 28 -20.05 -18.14 4.71
CA ILE A 28 -18.80 -17.38 4.51
C ILE A 28 -19.04 -16.14 3.63
N ARG A 29 -20.13 -16.10 2.86
CA ARG A 29 -20.41 -15.03 1.90
C ARG A 29 -21.02 -13.77 2.51
N GLU A 30 -21.44 -13.80 3.78
CA GLU A 30 -22.21 -12.72 4.40
C GLU A 30 -21.43 -11.70 5.24
N VAL A 31 -20.10 -11.78 5.41
CA VAL A 31 -19.40 -10.83 6.32
C VAL A 31 -18.04 -10.34 5.82
N GLU A 32 -17.94 -9.86 4.58
CA GLU A 32 -16.92 -8.84 4.26
C GLU A 32 -17.56 -7.76 3.37
N PRO A 33 -17.55 -6.47 3.78
CA PRO A 33 -17.95 -5.40 2.88
C PRO A 33 -17.08 -5.46 1.62
N PRO A 34 -17.61 -5.09 0.45
CA PRO A 34 -16.82 -5.08 -0.77
C PRO A 34 -15.59 -4.21 -0.54
N LEU A 35 -14.40 -4.79 -0.77
CA LEU A 35 -13.13 -4.08 -0.68
C LEU A 35 -13.22 -2.79 -1.50
N SER A 36 -12.75 -1.68 -0.93
CA SER A 36 -12.58 -0.43 -1.66
C SER A 36 -11.63 -0.60 -2.85
N HIS A 37 -11.59 0.40 -3.74
CA HIS A 37 -10.67 0.37 -4.88
C HIS A 37 -9.20 0.21 -4.43
N GLU A 38 -8.81 0.92 -3.38
CA GLU A 38 -7.46 0.84 -2.81
C GLU A 38 -7.20 -0.53 -2.17
N GLU A 39 -8.16 -1.08 -1.42
CA GLU A 39 -8.06 -2.39 -0.81
C GLU A 39 -7.95 -3.51 -1.86
N ASN A 40 -8.68 -3.42 -2.97
CA ASN A 40 -8.53 -4.36 -4.09
C ASN A 40 -7.14 -4.29 -4.73
N ILE A 41 -6.59 -3.09 -4.92
CA ILE A 41 -5.23 -2.91 -5.45
C ILE A 41 -4.20 -3.54 -4.49
N ALA A 42 -4.35 -3.27 -3.19
CA ALA A 42 -3.45 -3.83 -2.19
C ALA A 42 -3.56 -5.36 -2.13
N PHE A 43 -4.78 -5.90 -2.16
CA PHE A 43 -5.05 -7.33 -2.15
C PHE A 43 -4.44 -8.03 -3.36
N ASN A 44 -4.66 -7.50 -4.57
CA ASN A 44 -4.09 -8.06 -5.80
C ASN A 44 -2.56 -8.05 -5.78
N ARG A 45 -1.93 -6.99 -5.26
CA ARG A 45 -0.47 -6.96 -5.13
C ARG A 45 0.08 -7.99 -4.15
N VAL A 46 -0.59 -8.20 -3.02
CA VAL A 46 -0.19 -9.25 -2.08
C VAL A 46 -0.33 -10.60 -2.74
N SER A 47 -1.50 -10.91 -3.31
CA SER A 47 -1.78 -12.22 -3.88
C SER A 47 -0.83 -12.59 -5.03
N GLU A 48 -0.51 -11.64 -5.91
CA GLU A 48 0.42 -11.84 -7.03
C GLU A 48 1.89 -11.94 -6.60
N SER A 49 2.24 -11.40 -5.44
CA SER A 49 3.63 -11.35 -4.96
C SER A 49 4.02 -12.51 -4.05
N ILE A 50 3.06 -13.31 -3.57
CA ILE A 50 3.35 -14.47 -2.73
C ILE A 50 4.16 -15.48 -3.53
N ARG A 51 5.36 -15.78 -3.05
CA ARG A 51 6.23 -16.83 -3.59
C ARG A 51 6.70 -17.74 -2.46
N LEU A 52 6.86 -19.02 -2.75
CA LEU A 52 7.49 -19.97 -1.84
C LEU A 52 8.91 -20.25 -2.35
N ASP A 53 9.91 -19.65 -1.72
CA ASP A 53 11.31 -19.99 -1.95
C ASP A 53 11.68 -21.13 -1.01
N GLY A 54 11.42 -22.38 -1.44
CA GLY A 54 11.91 -23.67 -0.88
C GLY A 54 11.68 -23.98 0.60
N GLU A 55 12.01 -23.03 1.48
CA GLU A 55 11.92 -22.98 2.93
C GLU A 55 10.94 -21.90 3.43
N ARG A 56 10.73 -20.79 2.69
CA ARG A 56 10.03 -19.59 3.20
C ARG A 56 9.08 -18.95 2.19
N PHE A 57 8.07 -18.26 2.73
CA PHE A 57 7.19 -17.40 1.95
C PHE A 57 7.78 -15.99 1.83
N GLU A 58 7.83 -15.50 0.61
CA GLU A 58 8.15 -14.12 0.27
C GLU A 58 6.88 -13.39 -0.18
N VAL A 59 6.70 -12.14 0.24
CA VAL A 59 5.57 -11.30 -0.12
C VAL A 59 6.09 -9.89 -0.40
N ALA A 60 5.57 -9.22 -1.44
CA ALA A 60 5.94 -7.84 -1.73
C ALA A 60 5.31 -6.88 -0.71
N LEU A 61 6.00 -5.78 -0.45
CA LEU A 61 5.50 -4.71 0.42
C LEU A 61 4.39 -3.93 -0.30
N THR A 62 3.18 -3.94 0.27
CA THR A 62 1.98 -3.35 -0.34
C THR A 62 2.04 -1.84 -0.53
N TRP A 63 2.77 -1.15 0.36
CA TRP A 63 3.00 0.29 0.34
C TRP A 63 4.24 0.70 -0.47
N LYS A 64 5.05 -0.26 -0.94
CA LYS A 64 6.25 0.03 -1.72
C LYS A 64 5.89 -0.03 -3.20
N HIS A 65 5.42 1.10 -3.72
CA HIS A 65 5.22 1.27 -5.15
C HIS A 65 6.55 1.13 -5.90
N GLU A 66 6.48 0.72 -7.17
CA GLU A 66 7.59 0.93 -8.10
C GLU A 66 8.05 2.38 -7.96
N ARG A 67 9.36 2.60 -7.77
CA ARG A 67 9.89 3.94 -7.57
C ARG A 67 9.48 4.76 -8.79
N PRO A 68 8.62 5.78 -8.64
CA PRO A 68 8.22 6.57 -9.79
C PRO A 68 9.47 7.18 -10.39
N GLU A 69 9.57 7.18 -11.72
CA GLU A 69 10.63 7.90 -12.40
C GLU A 69 10.51 9.38 -12.06
N LEU A 70 11.41 9.86 -11.19
CA LEU A 70 11.47 11.26 -10.85
C LEU A 70 11.94 12.03 -12.09
N GLN A 71 11.08 12.90 -12.61
CA GLN A 71 11.46 13.79 -13.70
C GLN A 71 12.66 14.66 -13.30
N ARG A 72 13.50 15.01 -14.27
CA ARG A 72 14.65 15.90 -14.04
C ARG A 72 14.19 17.28 -13.59
N ASN A 73 14.25 17.54 -12.28
CA ASN A 73 13.76 18.79 -11.66
C ASN A 73 14.78 19.93 -11.62
N ARG A 74 15.98 19.75 -12.20
CA ARG A 74 17.11 20.71 -12.10
C ARG A 74 16.72 22.13 -12.49
N GLN A 75 15.98 22.31 -13.59
CA GLN A 75 15.59 23.63 -14.06
C GLN A 75 14.71 24.37 -13.04
N ILE A 76 13.76 23.65 -12.43
CA ILE A 76 12.86 24.21 -11.41
C ILE A 76 13.64 24.52 -10.13
N ALA A 77 14.55 23.63 -9.71
CA ALA A 77 15.39 23.85 -8.54
C ALA A 77 16.26 25.11 -8.69
N VAL A 78 16.92 25.29 -9.85
CA VAL A 78 17.73 26.48 -10.14
C VAL A 78 16.87 27.74 -10.14
N LYS A 79 15.67 27.71 -10.72
CA LYS A 79 14.76 28.86 -10.72
C LYS A 79 14.37 29.25 -9.29
N ARG A 80 14.00 28.27 -8.45
CA ARG A 80 13.66 28.48 -7.05
C ARG A 80 14.83 29.07 -6.27
N LEU A 81 16.05 28.55 -6.48
CA LEU A 81 17.26 29.05 -5.84
C LEU A 81 17.47 30.54 -6.15
N ARG A 82 17.45 30.93 -7.43
CA ARG A 82 17.62 32.34 -7.83
C ARG A 82 16.57 33.26 -7.21
N THR A 83 15.32 32.80 -7.12
CA THR A 83 14.26 33.57 -6.47
C THR A 83 14.52 33.76 -4.98
N VAL A 84 15.00 32.72 -4.29
CA VAL A 84 15.37 32.80 -2.88
C VAL A 84 16.56 33.73 -2.67
N GLU A 85 17.61 33.62 -3.49
CA GLU A 85 18.76 34.52 -3.46
C GLU A 85 18.35 35.98 -3.64
N LYS A 86 17.46 36.26 -4.60
CA LYS A 86 16.93 37.61 -4.80
C LYS A 86 16.22 38.13 -3.55
N LYS A 87 15.40 37.30 -2.89
CA LYS A 87 14.71 37.68 -1.65
C LYS A 87 15.68 37.97 -0.51
N PHE A 88 16.79 37.24 -0.42
CA PHE A 88 17.81 37.49 0.59
C PHE A 88 18.55 38.82 0.38
N LEU A 89 18.68 39.27 -0.86
CA LEU A 89 19.23 40.61 -1.16
C LEU A 89 18.25 41.73 -0.78
N GLU A 90 16.95 41.47 -0.88
CA GLU A 90 15.90 42.44 -0.53
C GLU A 90 15.61 42.49 0.98
N ASP A 91 15.73 41.36 1.68
CA ASP A 91 15.46 41.22 3.12
C ASP A 91 16.60 40.49 3.84
N GLU A 92 17.45 41.28 4.49
CA GLU A 92 18.60 40.78 5.24
C GLU A 92 18.20 40.00 6.51
N LYS A 93 17.07 40.33 7.14
CA LYS A 93 16.59 39.58 8.31
C LYS A 93 16.18 38.17 7.91
N LEU A 94 15.49 38.04 6.78
CA LEU A 94 15.12 36.74 6.22
C LEU A 94 16.37 35.92 5.87
N ALA A 95 17.40 36.55 5.29
CA ALA A 95 18.66 35.89 4.96
C ALA A 95 19.35 35.32 6.21
N GLN A 96 19.49 36.13 7.26
CA GLN A 96 20.12 35.71 8.53
C GLN A 96 19.33 34.58 9.21
N ALA A 97 18.00 34.67 9.24
CA ALA A 97 17.16 33.62 9.81
C ALA A 97 17.31 32.29 9.05
N HIS A 98 17.35 32.36 7.72
CA HIS A 98 17.54 31.17 6.89
C HIS A 98 18.94 30.57 7.06
N GLN A 99 19.99 31.40 7.15
CA GLN A 99 21.36 30.94 7.43
C GLN A 99 21.44 30.21 8.78
N ALA A 100 20.86 30.77 9.84
CA ALA A 100 20.84 30.15 11.16
C ALA A 100 20.15 28.77 11.16
N VAL A 101 19.08 28.60 10.37
CA VAL A 101 18.41 27.31 10.20
C VAL A 101 19.31 26.29 9.50
N VAL A 102 19.99 26.70 8.42
CA VAL A 102 20.93 25.81 7.69
C VAL A 102 22.09 25.38 8.60
N GLU A 103 22.69 26.32 9.33
CA GLU A 103 23.75 26.03 10.30
C GLU A 103 23.28 25.07 11.41
N ASN A 104 22.03 25.19 11.86
CA ASN A 104 21.44 24.27 12.83
C ASN A 104 21.35 22.84 12.28
N TYR A 105 20.93 22.67 11.02
CA TYR A 105 20.92 21.35 10.37
C TYR A 105 22.32 20.77 10.24
N LEU A 106 23.29 21.57 9.77
CA LEU A 106 24.69 21.13 9.64
C LEU A 106 25.28 20.68 10.98
N ARG A 107 24.93 21.35 12.07
CA ARG A 107 25.37 20.98 13.41
C ARG A 107 24.74 19.67 13.91
N LYS A 108 23.53 19.33 13.46
CA LYS A 108 22.79 18.14 13.91
C LYS A 108 23.20 16.85 13.19
N GLY A 109 23.85 16.95 12.04
CA GLY A 109 24.27 15.80 11.22
C GLY A 109 23.19 15.40 10.23
#